data_AF-A0A973JZW5-F1
#
_entry.id   AF-A0A973JZW5-F1
#
_cell.length_a   1.000
_cell.length_b   1.000
_cell.length_c   1.000
_cell.angle_alpha   90.00
_cell.angle_beta   90.00
_cell.angle_gamma   90.00
#
_symmetry.space_group_name_H-M   'P 1'
#
loop_
_entity.id
_entity.type
_entity.pdbx_description
1 polymer ?
#
loop_
_entity_poly.entity_id
_entity_poly.type
_entity_poly.pdbx_seq_one_letter_code
_entity_poly.pdbx_strand_id
1 'polypeptide(L)'
;TKYNPARTWTAENSVGIGGAYLCVYGMEGPGGYQFVGRTTQVWSGWQQRGAFEPGSPWLLRFFDRIKWYPVDPDELLDLRADITSGRFVPRIEEGTFSLAEYQGFLTENADSIGEFKARQQSAFTTERDAWEAAGEFTRAETAAVPAPPAEVTVPAGGSLIEAEFAASVWQLNVAPGDEVTAGQPLLALEAMKMESRVHAPVDGVVAEILARPGDQVEAGTALLVLAPAN
;
A
#
# COMPACT_ATOMS: atom_id res chain seq x y z
N THR A 1 -13.37 6.80 0.40
CA THR A 1 -12.25 7.25 1.26
C THR A 1 -10.92 6.74 0.70
N LYS A 2 -9.78 7.24 1.19
CA LYS A 2 -8.44 6.67 0.98
C LYS A 2 -8.02 5.92 2.24
N TYR A 3 -7.02 5.06 2.14
CA TYR A 3 -6.41 4.41 3.31
C TYR A 3 -5.85 5.47 4.27
N ASN A 4 -6.00 5.22 5.57
CA ASN A 4 -5.42 6.00 6.66
C ASN A 4 -4.85 5.05 7.74
N PRO A 5 -3.52 4.92 7.87
CA PRO A 5 -2.49 5.53 7.02
C PRO A 5 -2.48 4.94 5.61
N ALA A 6 -1.87 5.65 4.65
CA ALA A 6 -1.68 5.10 3.30
C ALA A 6 -0.73 3.90 3.32
N ARG A 7 -0.89 2.97 2.37
CA ARG A 7 0.02 1.83 2.25
C ARG A 7 1.40 2.30 1.81
N THR A 8 2.42 1.63 2.30
CA THR A 8 3.82 1.87 1.96
C THR A 8 4.25 1.15 0.69
N TRP A 9 3.54 0.08 0.31
CA TRP A 9 3.73 -0.61 -0.96
C TRP A 9 2.40 -0.89 -1.69
N THR A 10 2.45 -0.89 -3.01
CA THR A 10 1.35 -1.19 -3.94
C THR A 10 1.97 -1.77 -5.20
N ALA A 11 1.50 -2.95 -5.60
CA ALA A 11 2.00 -3.63 -6.79
C ALA A 11 1.74 -2.81 -8.06
N GLU A 12 2.65 -2.92 -9.03
CA GLU A 12 2.49 -2.28 -10.33
C GLU A 12 1.23 -2.75 -11.07
N ASN A 13 0.63 -1.78 -11.75
CA ASN A 13 -0.62 -1.82 -12.50
C ASN A 13 -1.83 -2.23 -11.66
N SER A 14 -1.78 -2.06 -10.33
CA SER A 14 -2.97 -2.11 -9.49
C SER A 14 -3.93 -0.98 -9.89
N VAL A 15 -5.23 -1.24 -9.81
CA VAL A 15 -6.29 -0.26 -10.05
C VAL A 15 -6.95 0.08 -8.72
N GLY A 16 -7.06 1.37 -8.43
CA GLY A 16 -7.64 1.83 -7.18
C GLY A 16 -8.66 2.95 -7.36
N ILE A 17 -9.59 3.04 -6.41
CA ILE A 17 -10.57 4.14 -6.29
C ILE A 17 -10.31 4.93 -5.00
N GLY A 18 -10.19 6.25 -5.12
CA GLY A 18 -9.94 7.17 -4.02
C GLY A 18 -10.99 8.28 -4.05
N GLY A 19 -12.10 8.05 -3.36
CA GLY A 19 -13.28 8.92 -3.49
C GLY A 19 -13.92 8.72 -4.86
N ALA A 20 -14.08 9.79 -5.63
CA ALA A 20 -14.63 9.74 -6.99
C ALA A 20 -13.58 9.49 -8.09
N TYR A 21 -12.30 9.42 -7.72
CA TYR A 21 -11.20 9.27 -8.68
C TYR A 21 -10.72 7.83 -8.78
N LEU A 22 -10.35 7.42 -9.99
CA LEU A 22 -9.65 6.17 -10.26
C LEU A 22 -8.16 6.45 -10.49
N CYS A 23 -7.29 5.52 -10.11
CA CYS A 23 -5.90 5.53 -10.52
C CYS A 23 -5.44 4.14 -10.99
N VAL A 24 -4.46 4.12 -11.88
CA VAL A 24 -3.64 2.93 -12.17
C VAL A 24 -2.24 3.20 -11.63
N TYR A 25 -1.73 2.32 -10.79
CA TYR A 25 -0.38 2.41 -10.22
C TYR A 25 0.66 1.95 -11.24
N GLY A 26 1.08 2.81 -12.18
CA GLY A 26 1.97 2.40 -13.28
C GLY A 26 3.34 1.86 -12.84
N MET A 27 3.77 2.13 -11.62
CA MET A 27 4.98 1.59 -11.00
C MET A 27 4.67 1.16 -9.57
N GLU A 28 5.51 0.27 -9.03
CA GLU A 28 5.44 -0.09 -7.61
C GLU A 28 5.76 1.11 -6.73
N GLY A 29 5.06 1.21 -5.60
CA GLY A 29 5.30 2.28 -4.63
C GLY A 29 4.14 2.47 -3.64
N PRO A 30 4.22 3.48 -2.77
CA PRO A 30 3.18 3.75 -1.79
C PRO A 30 1.85 4.17 -2.43
N GLY A 31 0.74 3.87 -1.76
CA GLY A 31 -0.59 4.10 -2.33
C GLY A 31 -1.71 4.18 -1.29
N GLY A 32 -2.61 5.15 -1.48
CA GLY A 32 -3.76 5.36 -0.59
C GLY A 32 -5.12 4.97 -1.17
N TYR A 33 -5.22 4.55 -2.45
CA TYR A 33 -6.51 4.28 -3.08
C TYR A 33 -6.99 2.87 -2.71
N GLN A 34 -8.32 2.69 -2.62
CA GLN A 34 -8.96 1.41 -2.35
C GLN A 34 -8.82 0.48 -3.55
N PHE A 35 -8.31 -0.74 -3.38
CA PHE A 35 -8.10 -1.65 -4.50
C PHE A 35 -9.42 -2.15 -5.08
N VAL A 36 -9.49 -2.16 -6.41
CA VAL A 36 -10.64 -2.68 -7.16
C VAL A 36 -10.24 -3.68 -8.23
N GLY A 37 -8.94 -3.81 -8.55
CA GLY A 37 -8.47 -4.77 -9.52
C GLY A 37 -7.01 -4.52 -9.92
N ARG A 38 -6.60 -5.14 -11.03
CA ARG A 38 -5.27 -5.02 -11.63
C ARG A 38 -5.41 -5.02 -13.14
N THR A 39 -4.47 -4.39 -13.83
CA THR A 39 -4.45 -4.27 -15.29
C THR A 39 -3.06 -4.57 -15.87
N THR A 40 -2.94 -4.49 -17.19
CA THR A 40 -1.70 -4.50 -17.95
C THR A 40 -0.90 -3.22 -17.75
N GLN A 41 0.33 -3.21 -18.26
CA GLN A 41 1.28 -2.11 -18.15
C GLN A 41 0.71 -0.83 -18.77
N VAL A 42 0.69 0.25 -17.97
CA VAL A 42 0.41 1.62 -18.45
C VAL A 42 1.66 2.51 -18.46
N TRP A 43 2.77 1.96 -17.96
CA TRP A 43 4.10 2.58 -17.95
C TRP A 43 5.15 1.56 -18.38
N SER A 44 6.09 1.97 -19.24
CA SER A 44 7.23 1.19 -19.70
C SER A 44 8.49 2.03 -19.66
N GLY A 45 9.27 1.93 -18.58
CA GLY A 45 10.47 2.73 -18.37
C GLY A 45 11.63 2.39 -19.32
N TRP A 46 11.67 1.17 -19.86
CA TRP A 46 12.75 0.68 -20.72
C TRP A 46 12.19 0.03 -21.97
N GLN A 47 12.91 0.17 -23.09
CA GLN A 47 12.64 -0.51 -24.36
C GLN A 47 11.15 -0.48 -24.78
N GLN A 48 10.59 0.72 -24.99
CA GLN A 48 9.22 0.88 -25.46
C GLN A 48 9.00 0.06 -26.75
N ARG A 49 8.06 -0.89 -26.69
CA ARG A 49 7.71 -1.83 -27.76
C ARG A 49 6.20 -2.04 -27.76
N GLY A 50 5.65 -2.48 -28.90
CA GLY A 50 4.23 -2.80 -29.03
C GLY A 50 3.34 -1.60 -28.74
N ALA A 51 2.63 -1.63 -27.61
CA ALA A 51 1.64 -0.62 -27.22
C ALA A 51 2.23 0.77 -26.92
N PHE A 52 3.52 0.86 -26.60
CA PHE A 52 4.17 2.10 -26.20
C PHE A 52 4.88 2.77 -27.38
N GLU A 53 4.63 4.06 -27.58
CA GLU A 53 5.35 4.85 -28.58
C GLU A 53 6.84 4.99 -28.22
N PRO A 54 7.77 4.91 -29.20
CA PRO A 54 9.18 5.11 -28.96
C PRO A 54 9.47 6.45 -28.28
N GLY A 55 10.17 6.40 -27.14
CA GLY A 55 10.50 7.60 -26.34
C GLY A 55 9.41 8.07 -25.39
N SER A 56 8.22 7.47 -25.42
CA SER A 56 7.10 7.81 -24.52
C SER A 56 6.85 6.64 -23.55
N PRO A 57 7.32 6.72 -22.30
CA PRO A 57 7.14 5.62 -21.35
C PRO A 57 5.70 5.50 -20.83
N TRP A 58 4.83 6.49 -21.01
CA TRP A 58 3.43 6.43 -20.60
C TRP A 58 2.53 5.98 -21.76
N LEU A 59 1.56 5.12 -21.47
CA LEU A 59 0.56 4.68 -22.43
C LEU A 59 -0.59 5.70 -22.58
N LEU A 60 -0.94 6.37 -21.48
CA LEU A 60 -2.11 7.25 -21.38
C LEU A 60 -1.70 8.72 -21.45
N ARG A 61 -2.53 9.53 -22.11
CA ARG A 61 -2.41 10.99 -22.20
C ARG A 61 -3.57 11.67 -21.49
N PHE A 62 -3.45 12.97 -21.27
CA PHE A 62 -4.58 13.76 -20.76
C PHE A 62 -5.77 13.68 -21.74
N PHE A 63 -6.97 13.58 -21.19
CA PHE A 63 -8.26 13.42 -21.89
C PHE A 63 -8.54 12.06 -22.53
N ASP A 64 -7.60 11.11 -22.44
CA ASP A 64 -7.90 9.72 -22.80
C ASP A 64 -9.02 9.15 -21.92
N ARG A 65 -9.79 8.23 -22.50
CA ARG A 65 -10.88 7.52 -21.81
C ARG A 65 -10.52 6.06 -21.67
N ILE A 66 -10.59 5.56 -20.44
CA ILE A 66 -10.32 4.16 -20.13
C ILE A 66 -11.65 3.41 -20.07
N LYS A 67 -11.74 2.28 -20.79
CA LYS A 67 -12.86 1.34 -20.71
C LYS A 67 -12.34 -0.03 -20.30
N TRP A 68 -12.91 -0.56 -19.23
CA TRP A 68 -12.56 -1.88 -18.69
C TRP A 68 -13.39 -2.98 -19.35
N TYR A 69 -12.79 -4.16 -19.50
CA TYR A 69 -13.48 -5.41 -19.81
C TYR A 69 -12.97 -6.49 -18.85
N PRO A 70 -13.83 -7.44 -18.43
CA PRO A 70 -13.41 -8.50 -17.52
C PRO A 70 -12.51 -9.51 -18.25
N VAL A 71 -11.52 -10.02 -17.52
CA VAL A 71 -10.62 -11.12 -17.92
C VAL A 71 -10.42 -12.03 -16.72
N ASP A 72 -10.08 -13.30 -16.97
CA ASP A 72 -9.72 -14.21 -15.90
C ASP A 72 -8.32 -13.88 -15.32
N PRO A 73 -8.01 -14.30 -14.08
CA PRO A 73 -6.71 -14.02 -13.47
C PRO A 73 -5.52 -14.54 -14.27
N ASP A 74 -5.62 -15.75 -14.84
CA ASP A 74 -4.56 -16.35 -15.64
C ASP A 74 -4.40 -15.63 -16.99
N GLU A 75 -5.51 -15.26 -17.63
CA GLU A 75 -5.51 -14.45 -18.85
C GLU A 75 -4.83 -13.10 -18.60
N LEU A 76 -5.08 -12.45 -17.45
CA LEU A 76 -4.40 -11.20 -17.11
C LEU A 76 -2.88 -11.38 -16.97
N LEU A 77 -2.42 -12.50 -16.42
CA LEU A 77 -0.97 -12.78 -16.32
C LEU A 77 -0.35 -12.95 -17.70
N ASP A 78 -1.03 -13.65 -18.62
CA ASP A 78 -0.59 -13.82 -20.00
C ASP A 78 -0.54 -12.46 -20.74
N LEU A 79 -1.58 -11.64 -20.63
CA LEU A 79 -1.63 -10.31 -21.23
C LEU A 79 -0.51 -9.39 -20.70
N ARG A 80 -0.18 -9.49 -19.41
CA ARG A 80 0.93 -8.74 -18.80
C ARG A 80 2.30 -9.21 -19.31
N ALA A 81 2.50 -10.50 -19.51
CA ALA A 81 3.71 -11.02 -20.12
C ALA A 81 3.82 -10.55 -21.59
N ASP A 82 2.70 -10.60 -22.33
CA ASP A 82 2.65 -10.24 -23.74
C ASP A 82 2.90 -8.76 -23.97
N ILE A 83 2.27 -7.85 -23.21
CA ILE A 83 2.49 -6.40 -23.39
C ILE A 83 3.93 -6.01 -23.05
N THR A 84 4.53 -6.62 -22.02
CA THR A 84 5.93 -6.38 -21.63
C THR A 84 6.89 -6.81 -22.75
N SER A 85 6.55 -7.89 -23.45
CA SER A 85 7.32 -8.37 -24.61
C SER A 85 7.01 -7.65 -25.93
N GLY A 86 5.99 -6.78 -25.95
CA GLY A 86 5.49 -6.07 -27.13
C GLY A 86 4.55 -6.89 -28.04
N ARG A 87 4.08 -8.06 -27.59
CA ARG A 87 3.15 -8.95 -28.33
C ARG A 87 1.68 -8.55 -28.19
N PHE A 88 1.32 -7.87 -27.11
CA PHE A 88 -0.03 -7.37 -26.89
C PHE A 88 -0.08 -5.85 -27.06
N VAL A 89 -1.11 -5.39 -27.78
CA VAL A 89 -1.48 -3.98 -27.90
C VAL A 89 -2.94 -3.86 -27.51
N PRO A 90 -3.29 -3.10 -26.45
CA PRO A 90 -4.68 -2.88 -26.09
C PRO A 90 -5.41 -2.12 -27.20
N ARG A 91 -6.72 -2.31 -27.31
CA ARG A 91 -7.54 -1.56 -28.27
C ARG A 91 -7.49 -0.07 -27.95
N ILE A 92 -6.91 0.70 -28.84
CA ILE A 92 -6.83 2.17 -28.78
C ILE A 92 -7.58 2.71 -29.99
N GLU A 93 -8.51 3.64 -29.74
CA GLU A 93 -9.29 4.30 -30.78
C GLU A 93 -9.07 5.81 -30.70
N GLU A 94 -8.60 6.39 -31.80
CA GLU A 94 -8.57 7.84 -31.94
C GLU A 94 -9.99 8.41 -31.96
N GLY A 95 -10.20 9.47 -31.20
CA GLY A 95 -11.52 10.07 -31.04
C GLY A 95 -11.46 11.50 -30.59
N THR A 96 -12.62 12.13 -30.48
CA THR A 96 -12.76 13.51 -30.02
C THR A 96 -13.71 13.57 -28.84
N PHE A 97 -13.36 14.37 -27.84
CA PHE A 97 -14.26 14.74 -26.76
C PHE A 97 -14.78 16.16 -27.00
N SER A 98 -16.09 16.30 -27.15
CA SER A 98 -16.75 17.60 -27.25
C SER A 98 -17.36 17.98 -25.92
N LEU A 99 -16.87 19.08 -25.32
CA LEU A 99 -17.44 19.60 -24.08
C LEU A 99 -18.90 20.01 -24.25
N ALA A 100 -19.27 20.55 -25.42
CA ALA A 100 -20.64 20.96 -25.71
C ALA A 100 -21.58 19.75 -25.77
N GLU A 101 -21.18 18.66 -26.42
CA GLU A 101 -21.97 17.42 -26.44
C GLU A 101 -22.10 16.82 -25.05
N TYR A 102 -21.02 16.86 -24.25
CA TYR A 102 -21.06 16.38 -22.87
C TYR A 102 -22.01 17.22 -21.99
N GLN A 103 -22.03 18.54 -22.16
CA GLN A 103 -23.00 19.42 -21.47
C GLN A 103 -24.44 19.14 -21.91
N GLY A 104 -24.65 18.85 -23.19
CA GLY A 104 -25.94 18.38 -23.71
C GLY A 104 -26.37 17.10 -23.02
N PHE A 105 -25.50 16.08 -22.99
CA PHE A 105 -25.73 14.81 -22.28
C PHE A 105 -26.08 15.03 -20.80
N LEU A 106 -25.35 15.91 -20.08
CA LEU A 106 -25.65 16.22 -18.69
C LEU A 106 -27.01 16.88 -18.49
N THR A 107 -27.44 17.72 -19.43
CA THR A 107 -28.75 18.38 -19.40
C THR A 107 -29.87 17.38 -19.67
N GLU A 108 -29.70 16.54 -20.69
CA GLU A 108 -30.67 15.49 -21.06
C GLU A 108 -30.88 14.47 -19.94
N ASN A 109 -29.86 14.22 -19.12
CA ASN A 109 -29.88 13.23 -18.04
C ASN A 109 -29.94 13.88 -16.64
N ALA A 110 -30.27 15.18 -16.54
CA ALA A 110 -30.17 15.95 -15.31
C ALA A 110 -30.97 15.35 -14.15
N ASP A 111 -32.18 14.87 -14.42
CA ASP A 111 -33.06 14.30 -13.39
C ASP A 111 -32.47 13.01 -12.80
N SER A 112 -32.06 12.07 -13.65
CA SER A 112 -31.45 10.80 -13.21
C SER A 112 -30.14 11.02 -12.45
N ILE A 113 -29.30 11.96 -12.91
CA ILE A 113 -28.08 12.37 -12.21
C ILE A 113 -28.41 12.99 -10.85
N GLY A 114 -29.44 13.83 -10.79
CA GLY A 114 -29.91 14.47 -9.56
C GLY A 114 -30.39 13.45 -8.53
N GLU A 115 -31.23 12.50 -8.95
CA GLU A 115 -31.73 11.42 -8.10
C GLU A 115 -30.59 10.57 -7.52
N PHE A 116 -29.61 10.19 -8.36
CA PHE A 116 -28.45 9.43 -7.91
C PHE A 116 -27.61 10.23 -6.90
N LYS A 117 -27.31 11.50 -7.19
CA LYS A 117 -26.52 12.36 -6.30
C LYS A 117 -27.20 12.60 -4.96
N ALA A 118 -28.52 12.80 -4.95
CA ALA A 118 -29.28 12.96 -3.71
C ALA A 118 -29.20 11.71 -2.83
N ARG A 119 -29.37 10.52 -3.44
CA ARG A 119 -29.22 9.24 -2.73
C ARG A 119 -27.80 9.03 -2.21
N GLN A 120 -26.80 9.29 -3.04
CA GLN A 120 -25.38 9.19 -2.66
C GLN A 120 -25.05 10.11 -1.48
N GLN A 121 -25.49 11.37 -1.53
CA GLN A 121 -25.23 12.34 -0.46
C GLN A 121 -25.90 11.94 0.85
N SER A 122 -27.15 11.47 0.79
CA SER A 122 -27.85 10.97 1.99
C SER A 122 -27.11 9.79 2.61
N ALA A 123 -26.72 8.80 1.80
CA ALA A 123 -25.99 7.63 2.28
C ALA A 123 -24.61 8.00 2.85
N PHE A 124 -23.89 8.91 2.20
CA PHE A 124 -22.61 9.41 2.68
C PHE A 124 -22.72 10.10 4.03
N THR A 125 -23.72 10.97 4.21
CA THR A 125 -23.96 11.65 5.49
C THR A 125 -24.29 10.65 6.59
N THR A 126 -25.19 9.70 6.33
CA THR A 126 -25.53 8.65 7.30
C THR A 126 -24.31 7.85 7.75
N GLU A 127 -23.46 7.42 6.81
CA GLU A 127 -22.25 6.65 7.12
C GLU A 127 -21.24 7.48 7.92
N ARG A 128 -21.00 8.74 7.50
CA ARG A 128 -20.09 9.65 8.21
C ARG A 128 -20.53 9.89 9.65
N ASP A 129 -21.82 10.15 9.86
CA ASP A 129 -22.37 10.41 11.19
C ASP A 129 -22.28 9.14 12.07
N ALA A 130 -22.44 7.95 11.48
CA ALA A 130 -22.22 6.69 12.17
C ALA A 130 -20.75 6.49 12.59
N TRP A 131 -19.79 6.82 11.73
CA TRP A 131 -18.36 6.80 12.07
C TRP A 131 -17.99 7.78 13.18
N GLU A 132 -18.60 8.98 13.16
CA GLU A 132 -18.41 9.97 14.22
C GLU A 132 -18.95 9.46 15.56
N ALA A 133 -20.16 8.90 15.58
CA ALA A 133 -20.77 8.30 16.77
C ALA A 133 -19.97 7.09 17.30
N ALA A 134 -19.32 6.34 16.42
CA ALA A 134 -18.43 5.23 16.77
C ALA A 134 -17.03 5.68 17.22
N GLY A 135 -16.70 6.98 17.13
CA GLY A 135 -15.40 7.51 17.52
C GLY A 135 -14.27 7.19 16.53
N GLU A 136 -14.58 6.79 15.29
CA GLU A 136 -13.57 6.39 14.30
C GLU A 136 -12.62 7.54 13.93
N PHE A 137 -13.10 8.79 13.96
CA PHE A 137 -12.24 9.97 13.74
C PHE A 137 -11.31 10.28 14.92
N THR A 138 -11.63 9.81 16.13
CA THR A 138 -10.79 10.00 17.33
C THR A 138 -9.78 8.86 17.54
N ARG A 139 -9.96 7.73 16.85
CA ARG A 139 -9.10 6.54 16.99
C ARG A 139 -7.68 6.73 16.43
N ALA A 140 -7.49 7.65 15.49
CA ALA A 140 -6.23 7.83 14.76
C ALA A 140 -5.13 8.63 15.52
N GLU A 141 -5.43 9.23 16.68
CA GLU A 141 -4.47 10.10 17.39
C GLU A 141 -3.82 9.47 18.63
N THR A 142 -4.12 8.22 18.98
CA THR A 142 -3.35 7.51 20.02
C THR A 142 -2.10 6.88 19.43
N ALA A 143 -1.22 7.71 18.87
CA ALA A 143 0.19 7.36 18.82
C ALA A 143 0.63 7.25 20.29
N ALA A 144 0.78 6.02 20.78
CA ALA A 144 1.29 5.79 22.12
C ALA A 144 2.63 6.50 22.23
N VAL A 145 2.72 7.50 23.10
CA VAL A 145 4.00 8.06 23.53
C VAL A 145 4.84 6.88 24.02
N PRO A 146 6.05 6.65 23.47
CA PRO A 146 6.87 5.52 23.88
C PRO A 146 7.07 5.62 25.39
N ALA A 147 6.70 4.55 26.10
CA ALA A 147 6.95 4.46 27.52
C ALA A 147 8.45 4.62 27.77
N PRO A 148 8.88 5.31 28.85
CA PRO A 148 10.29 5.35 29.20
C PRO A 148 10.84 3.91 29.27
N PRO A 149 12.07 3.66 28.80
CA PRO A 149 12.61 2.31 28.74
C PRO A 149 12.53 1.67 30.11
N ALA A 150 11.80 0.55 30.21
CA ALA A 150 11.86 -0.30 31.39
C ALA A 150 13.30 -0.79 31.57
N GLU A 151 13.74 -1.05 32.80
CA GLU A 151 15.04 -1.67 33.05
C GLU A 151 15.10 -3.03 32.33
N VAL A 152 15.86 -3.09 31.23
CA VAL A 152 16.00 -4.30 30.43
C VAL A 152 17.09 -5.17 31.04
N THR A 153 16.73 -6.40 31.42
CA THR A 153 17.69 -7.38 31.96
C THR A 153 18.20 -8.26 30.83
N VAL A 154 19.49 -8.18 30.52
CA VAL A 154 20.14 -9.04 29.52
C VAL A 154 20.85 -10.20 30.25
N PRO A 155 20.54 -11.47 29.95
CA PRO A 155 21.23 -12.60 30.56
C PRO A 155 22.72 -12.61 30.20
N ALA A 156 23.56 -13.21 31.04
CA ALA A 156 25.00 -13.29 30.80
C ALA A 156 25.28 -14.03 29.47
N GLY A 157 26.05 -13.38 28.58
CA GLY A 157 26.30 -13.88 27.21
C GLY A 157 25.14 -13.68 26.24
N GLY A 158 24.05 -13.06 26.68
CA GLY A 158 22.94 -12.62 25.83
C GLY A 158 23.23 -11.29 25.12
N SER A 159 22.37 -10.94 24.16
CA SER A 159 22.47 -9.72 23.36
C SER A 159 21.16 -8.95 23.39
N LEU A 160 21.23 -7.65 23.64
CA LEU A 160 20.11 -6.74 23.43
C LEU A 160 20.05 -6.34 21.96
N ILE A 161 18.88 -6.48 21.35
CA ILE A 161 18.62 -6.01 20.00
C ILE A 161 17.88 -4.68 20.10
N GLU A 162 18.47 -3.64 19.53
CA GLU A 162 17.96 -2.27 19.56
C GLU A 162 17.57 -1.79 18.15
N ALA A 163 16.68 -0.81 18.08
CA ALA A 163 16.37 -0.14 16.83
C ALA A 163 17.55 0.74 16.39
N GLU A 164 17.94 0.66 15.12
CA GLU A 164 19.05 1.45 14.58
C GLU A 164 18.65 2.89 14.22
N PHE A 165 17.36 3.14 14.03
CA PHE A 165 16.80 4.44 13.61
C PHE A 165 15.34 4.56 14.04
N ALA A 166 14.79 5.77 13.93
CA ALA A 166 13.40 6.07 14.25
C ALA A 166 12.42 5.38 13.27
N ALA A 167 11.50 4.56 13.78
CA ALA A 167 10.61 3.74 12.95
C ALA A 167 9.33 3.33 13.71
N SER A 168 8.37 2.75 12.98
CA SER A 168 7.27 1.96 13.55
C SER A 168 7.62 0.48 13.53
N VAL A 169 7.30 -0.28 14.57
CA VAL A 169 7.41 -1.74 14.53
C VAL A 169 6.29 -2.28 13.65
N TRP A 170 6.64 -2.96 12.56
CA TRP A 170 5.66 -3.45 11.58
C TRP A 170 5.18 -4.86 11.91
N GLN A 171 6.13 -5.77 12.17
CA GLN A 171 5.83 -7.19 12.36
C GLN A 171 6.90 -7.84 13.25
N LEU A 172 6.48 -8.80 14.08
CA LEU A 172 7.36 -9.74 14.76
C LEU A 172 7.40 -11.06 13.98
N ASN A 173 8.60 -11.59 13.74
CA ASN A 173 8.79 -12.86 13.01
C ASN A 173 9.15 -14.02 13.93
N VAL A 174 9.31 -13.76 15.22
CA VAL A 174 9.71 -14.72 16.26
C VAL A 174 8.83 -14.56 17.49
N ALA A 175 8.80 -15.59 18.32
CA ALA A 175 8.17 -15.62 19.63
C ALA A 175 9.21 -15.88 20.74
N PRO A 176 8.93 -15.51 22.01
CA PRO A 176 9.78 -15.90 23.13
C PRO A 176 9.93 -17.42 23.20
N GLY A 177 11.16 -17.90 23.35
CA GLY A 177 11.55 -19.30 23.35
C GLY A 177 12.02 -19.84 21.99
N ASP A 178 11.88 -19.09 20.90
CA ASP A 178 12.34 -19.53 19.58
C ASP A 178 13.88 -19.57 19.50
N GLU A 179 14.43 -20.64 18.93
CA GLU A 179 15.82 -20.71 18.50
C GLU A 179 15.99 -19.94 17.18
N VAL A 180 17.02 -19.09 17.11
CA VAL A 180 17.33 -18.27 15.93
C VAL A 180 18.78 -18.46 15.53
N THR A 181 19.04 -18.44 14.23
CA THR A 181 20.41 -18.45 13.68
C THR A 181 20.89 -17.06 13.31
N ALA A 182 22.19 -16.83 13.33
CA ALA A 182 22.80 -15.59 12.84
C ALA A 182 22.29 -15.23 11.43
N GLY A 183 21.86 -13.99 11.25
CA GLY A 183 21.26 -13.50 10.00
C GLY A 183 19.76 -13.83 9.84
N GLN A 184 19.13 -14.55 10.76
CA GLN A 184 17.68 -14.79 10.71
C GLN A 184 16.92 -13.49 11.00
N PRO A 185 15.90 -13.12 10.19
CA PRO A 185 15.10 -11.93 10.44
C PRO A 185 14.22 -12.12 11.68
N LEU A 186 14.38 -11.23 12.66
CA LEU A 186 13.67 -11.28 13.95
C LEU A 186 12.36 -10.50 13.93
N LEU A 187 12.39 -9.29 13.35
CA LEU A 187 11.25 -8.41 13.19
C LEU A 187 11.47 -7.45 12.02
N ALA A 188 10.42 -6.75 11.63
CA ALA A 188 10.46 -5.70 10.63
C ALA A 188 10.09 -4.33 11.23
N LEU A 189 10.88 -3.32 10.90
CA LEU A 189 10.62 -1.92 11.17
C LEU A 189 10.14 -1.23 9.89
N GLU A 190 9.23 -0.28 10.01
CA GLU A 190 8.76 0.56 8.92
C GLU A 190 9.15 2.01 9.18
N ALA A 191 9.97 2.58 8.30
CA ALA A 191 10.30 3.99 8.30
C ALA A 191 10.38 4.51 6.87
N MET A 192 9.99 5.77 6.67
CA MET A 192 10.08 6.42 5.35
C MET A 192 9.42 5.61 4.20
N LYS A 193 8.35 4.87 4.52
CA LYS A 193 7.62 3.98 3.60
C LYS A 193 8.43 2.79 3.08
N MET A 194 9.48 2.41 3.81
CA MET A 194 10.33 1.27 3.55
C MET A 194 10.28 0.32 4.74
N GLU A 195 10.19 -0.97 4.45
CA GLU A 195 10.40 -2.05 5.42
C GLU A 195 11.91 -2.29 5.57
N SER A 196 12.41 -2.35 6.80
CA SER A 196 13.77 -2.76 7.15
C SER A 196 13.70 -3.91 8.14
N ARG A 197 14.46 -4.98 7.87
CA ARG A 197 14.49 -6.18 8.72
C ARG A 197 15.62 -6.09 9.72
N VAL A 198 15.31 -6.34 10.98
CA VAL A 198 16.29 -6.50 12.05
C VAL A 198 16.66 -7.97 12.13
N HIS A 199 17.94 -8.28 12.03
CA HIS A 199 18.46 -9.65 11.95
C HIS A 199 19.16 -10.05 13.24
N ALA A 200 19.15 -11.36 13.54
CA ALA A 200 19.91 -11.90 14.66
C ALA A 200 21.42 -11.74 14.42
N PRO A 201 22.18 -11.11 15.32
CA PRO A 201 23.63 -10.96 15.15
C PRO A 201 24.38 -12.27 15.35
N VAL A 202 23.82 -13.20 16.12
CA VAL A 202 24.39 -14.49 16.49
C VAL A 202 23.29 -15.54 16.65
N ASP A 203 23.67 -16.80 16.72
CA ASP A 203 22.78 -17.89 17.12
C ASP A 203 22.34 -17.68 18.59
N GLY A 204 21.08 -17.99 18.89
CA GLY A 204 20.56 -17.80 20.24
C GLY A 204 19.12 -18.23 20.41
N VAL A 205 18.57 -17.93 21.59
CA VAL A 205 17.15 -18.15 21.93
C VAL A 205 16.51 -16.81 22.23
N VAL A 206 15.33 -16.54 21.69
CA VAL A 206 14.57 -15.31 22.00
C VAL A 206 14.12 -15.37 23.46
N ALA A 207 14.76 -14.59 24.33
CA ALA A 207 14.46 -14.59 25.76
C ALA A 207 13.21 -13.75 26.07
N GLU A 208 13.13 -12.56 25.47
CA GLU A 208 12.04 -11.62 25.71
C GLU A 208 11.84 -10.72 24.48
N ILE A 209 10.58 -10.40 24.16
CA ILE A 209 10.23 -9.40 23.13
C ILE A 209 9.66 -8.18 23.85
N LEU A 210 10.32 -7.03 23.65
CA LEU A 210 10.03 -5.78 24.35
C LEU A 210 9.16 -4.82 23.53
N ALA A 211 9.11 -5.02 22.21
CA ALA A 211 8.36 -4.20 21.28
C ALA A 211 7.15 -4.93 20.68
N ARG A 212 6.10 -4.20 20.33
CA ARG A 212 4.87 -4.72 19.72
C ARG A 212 4.61 -4.10 18.35
N PRO A 213 3.96 -4.81 17.41
CA PRO A 213 3.50 -4.20 16.18
C PRO A 213 2.66 -2.94 16.44
N GLY A 214 3.04 -1.84 15.79
CA GLY A 214 2.46 -0.50 15.95
C GLY A 214 3.25 0.45 16.87
N ASP A 215 4.19 -0.04 17.68
CA ASP A 215 5.00 0.80 18.56
C ASP A 215 5.91 1.74 17.75
N GLN A 216 6.04 2.99 18.19
CA GLN A 216 7.04 3.92 17.67
C GLN A 216 8.35 3.73 18.45
N VAL A 217 9.45 3.59 17.72
CA VAL A 217 10.78 3.39 18.27
C VAL A 217 11.73 4.46 17.75
N GLU A 218 12.69 4.85 18.58
CA GLU A 218 13.83 5.71 18.22
C GLU A 218 15.12 4.89 18.17
N ALA A 219 16.20 5.44 17.62
CA ALA A 219 17.51 4.79 17.66
C ALA A 219 17.92 4.46 19.12
N GLY A 220 18.34 3.21 19.37
CA GLY A 220 18.67 2.71 20.70
C GLY A 220 17.47 2.20 21.51
N THR A 221 16.25 2.20 20.97
CA THR A 221 15.09 1.60 21.65
C THR A 221 15.26 0.08 21.69
N ALA A 222 15.18 -0.51 22.88
CA ALA A 222 15.22 -1.95 23.06
C ALA A 222 14.03 -2.66 22.39
N LEU A 223 14.31 -3.64 21.53
CA LEU A 223 13.31 -4.36 20.76
C LEU A 223 13.06 -5.77 21.29
N LEU A 224 14.13 -6.53 21.53
CA LEU A 224 14.08 -7.87 22.11
C LEU A 224 15.44 -8.26 22.69
N VAL A 225 15.44 -9.32 23.51
CA VAL A 225 16.64 -9.90 24.12
C VAL A 225 16.87 -11.31 23.57
N LEU A 226 18.09 -11.58 23.13
CA LEU A 226 18.55 -12.94 22.82
C LEU A 226 19.36 -13.49 24.00
N ALA A 227 19.07 -14.71 24.41
CA ALA A 227 19.93 -15.54 25.24
C ALA A 227 20.92 -16.33 24.36
N PRO A 228 22.10 -16.70 24.90
CA PRO A 228 23.04 -17.57 24.16
C PRO A 228 22.37 -18.91 23.83
N ALA A 229 22.76 -19.49 22.69
CA ALA A 229 22.38 -20.86 22.35
C ALA A 229 22.95 -21.82 23.41
N ASN A 230 22.15 -22.82 23.82
CA ASN A 230 22.59 -23.88 24.74
C ASN A 230 23.55 -24.86 24.07
#